data_AF-A0A672II95-F1
#
_entry.id   AF-A0A672II95-F1
#
_cell.length_a   1.000
_cell.length_b   1.000
_cell.length_c   1.000
_cell.angle_alpha   90.00
_cell.angle_beta   90.00
_cell.angle_gamma   90.00
#
_symmetry.space_group_name_H-M   'P 1'
#
loop_
_entity.id
_entity.type
_entity.pdbx_description
1 polymer ?
#
loop_
_entity_poly.entity_id
_entity_poly.type
_entity_poly.pdbx_seq_one_letter_code
_entity_poly.pdbx_strand_id
1 'polypeptide(L)'
;TKQQYITPILFKRKMKQGINNNNQEERPYLLQQYVSQRITHTDMIILTALPPGVDKAEWLASNTVSFFKHINLFSSALSEFCTPSTCPTACGPGNMVYVWTDDHGRKLKCSAPLYFDYAMSYIQELLMDEDVFPTKAGSVFPTGFVFLVQKVFLLLFRTLAHIYWSHYRETLAMGLHPHLNTLFRHLILFCQQHALLEPEDTEPLQDLIAALAQQR
;
A
#
# COMPACT_ATOMS: atom_id res chain seq x y z
N THR A 1 -34.80 30.38 -12.32
CA THR A 1 -33.72 30.52 -13.33
C THR A 1 -32.82 29.30 -13.23
N LYS A 2 -32.48 28.69 -14.36
CA LYS A 2 -32.26 27.25 -14.58
C LYS A 2 -31.19 26.57 -13.69
N GLN A 3 -31.59 25.50 -12.99
CA GLN A 3 -30.73 24.44 -12.46
C GLN A 3 -30.38 23.50 -13.64
N GLN A 4 -29.13 23.51 -14.11
CA GLN A 4 -28.68 22.56 -15.13
C GLN A 4 -28.23 21.26 -14.45
N TYR A 5 -29.08 20.24 -14.57
CA TYR A 5 -28.73 18.85 -14.34
C TYR A 5 -27.68 18.44 -15.37
N ILE A 6 -26.45 18.17 -14.93
CA ILE A 6 -25.42 17.57 -15.76
C ILE A 6 -25.68 16.06 -15.79
N THR A 7 -26.04 15.58 -16.97
CA THR A 7 -26.38 14.18 -17.27
C THR A 7 -25.16 13.24 -17.17
N PRO A 8 -25.33 11.97 -16.75
CA PRO A 8 -24.23 10.99 -16.56
C PRO A 8 -23.57 10.49 -17.87
N ILE A 9 -23.95 11.03 -19.03
CA ILE A 9 -23.70 10.41 -20.34
C ILE A 9 -22.37 10.90 -20.95
N LEU A 10 -21.81 12.03 -20.50
CA LEU A 10 -20.53 12.54 -21.01
C LEU A 10 -19.27 11.92 -20.36
N PHE A 11 -19.39 11.21 -19.23
CA PHE A 11 -18.22 10.62 -18.56
C PHE A 11 -17.71 9.33 -19.22
N LYS A 12 -18.53 8.68 -20.06
CA LYS A 12 -18.19 7.40 -20.73
C LYS A 12 -17.29 7.53 -21.96
N ARG A 13 -16.84 8.73 -22.36
CA ARG A 13 -16.18 8.94 -23.67
C ARG A 13 -14.71 9.33 -23.65
N LYS A 14 -13.99 9.17 -22.53
CA LYS A 14 -12.52 9.36 -22.46
C LYS A 14 -11.70 8.21 -21.87
N MET A 15 -12.32 7.06 -21.57
CA MET A 15 -11.57 5.83 -21.24
C MET A 15 -11.39 4.98 -22.51
N LYS A 16 -10.53 5.43 -23.44
CA LYS A 16 -10.05 4.60 -24.54
C LYS A 16 -8.53 4.51 -24.47
N GLN A 17 -8.09 3.26 -24.26
CA GLN A 17 -6.82 2.65 -24.65
C GLN A 17 -5.57 3.06 -23.86
N GLY A 18 -5.20 2.16 -22.93
CA GLY A 18 -3.83 1.74 -22.63
C GLY A 18 -2.77 2.84 -22.67
N ILE A 19 -2.79 3.73 -21.69
CA ILE A 19 -1.65 4.59 -21.43
C ILE A 19 -0.74 3.79 -20.48
N ASN A 20 0.46 3.47 -20.97
CA ASN A 20 1.55 3.04 -20.11
C ASN A 20 1.87 4.22 -19.17
N ASN A 21 1.30 4.21 -17.96
CA ASN A 21 1.37 5.32 -16.99
C ASN A 21 2.77 5.55 -16.40
N ASN A 22 3.79 4.79 -16.85
CA ASN A 22 5.15 4.79 -16.34
C ASN A 22 6.01 6.02 -16.75
N ASN A 23 5.45 6.95 -17.52
CA ASN A 23 6.08 8.23 -17.90
C ASN A 23 5.33 9.45 -17.34
N GLN A 24 4.91 9.41 -16.07
CA GLN A 24 4.27 10.57 -15.45
C GLN A 24 5.32 11.64 -15.08
N GLU A 25 5.50 12.65 -15.95
CA GLU A 25 6.19 13.91 -15.61
C GLU A 25 5.50 14.65 -14.45
N GLU A 26 4.19 14.45 -14.29
CA GLU A 26 3.39 15.08 -13.24
C GLU A 26 2.95 14.04 -12.20
N ARG A 27 3.33 14.26 -10.93
CA ARG A 27 3.01 13.41 -9.77
C ARG A 27 1.87 14.04 -8.97
N PRO A 28 0.59 13.79 -9.33
CA PRO A 28 -0.55 14.46 -8.71
C PRO A 28 -0.61 14.24 -7.20
N TYR A 29 -0.17 13.08 -6.71
CA TYR A 29 -0.12 12.77 -5.28
C TYR A 29 0.83 13.65 -4.46
N LEU A 30 1.65 14.51 -5.10
CA LEU A 30 2.48 15.52 -4.43
C LEU A 30 1.87 16.92 -4.46
N LEU A 31 0.75 17.12 -5.17
CA LEU A 31 0.08 18.42 -5.21
C LEU A 31 -0.59 18.69 -3.86
N GLN A 32 -0.36 19.88 -3.31
CA GLN A 32 -0.80 20.24 -1.96
C GLN A 32 -2.30 20.02 -1.74
N GLN A 33 -3.13 20.29 -2.74
CA GLN A 33 -4.59 20.10 -2.67
C GLN A 33 -5.02 18.64 -2.42
N TYR A 34 -4.18 17.67 -2.80
CA TYR A 34 -4.46 16.25 -2.65
C TYR A 34 -3.70 15.65 -1.46
N VAL A 35 -2.44 16.06 -1.23
CA VAL A 35 -1.64 15.63 -0.06
C VAL A 35 -2.34 16.00 1.25
N SER A 36 -3.00 17.15 1.33
CA SER A 36 -3.67 17.61 2.55
C SER A 36 -4.95 16.84 2.89
N GLN A 37 -5.44 15.98 2.01
CA GLN A 37 -6.69 15.25 2.21
C GLN A 37 -6.46 14.01 3.08
N ARG A 38 -7.29 13.85 4.12
CA ARG A 38 -7.29 12.71 5.04
C ARG A 38 -8.70 12.49 5.58
N ILE A 39 -9.00 11.26 6.01
CA ILE A 39 -10.34 10.93 6.55
C ILE A 39 -10.46 11.23 8.05
N THR A 40 -9.33 11.47 8.73
CA THR A 40 -9.32 11.80 10.16
C THR A 40 -8.12 12.70 10.50
N HIS A 41 -8.26 13.48 11.57
CA HIS A 41 -7.23 14.34 12.14
C HIS A 41 -6.57 13.71 13.39
N THR A 42 -6.59 12.39 13.52
CA THR A 42 -6.03 11.68 14.67
C THR A 42 -4.50 11.77 14.74
N ASP A 43 -3.96 11.90 15.95
CA ASP A 43 -2.52 11.73 16.19
C ASP A 43 -2.12 10.26 16.00
N MET A 44 -1.61 9.97 14.81
CA MET A 44 -1.18 8.63 14.44
C MET A 44 0.05 8.15 15.21
N ILE A 45 0.88 9.05 15.75
CA ILE A 45 2.08 8.66 16.51
C ILE A 45 1.66 7.91 17.79
N ILE A 46 0.57 8.36 18.41
CA ILE A 46 -0.02 7.71 19.59
C ILE A 46 -0.64 6.37 19.19
N LEU A 47 -1.33 6.31 18.04
CA LEU A 47 -1.98 5.08 17.57
C LEU A 47 -1.00 3.96 17.23
N THR A 48 0.21 4.30 16.77
CA THR A 48 1.22 3.30 16.38
C THR A 48 2.04 2.80 17.57
N ALA A 49 2.04 3.52 18.69
CA ALA A 49 2.88 3.23 19.85
C ALA A 49 2.51 1.88 20.47
N LEU A 50 3.52 1.11 20.88
CA LEU A 50 3.30 -0.12 21.64
C LEU A 50 2.63 0.22 22.99
N PRO A 51 1.40 -0.23 23.26
CA PRO A 51 0.75 0.09 24.53
C PRO A 51 1.47 -0.58 25.72
N PRO A 52 1.49 0.05 26.92
CA PRO A 52 2.11 -0.54 28.09
C PRO A 52 1.49 -1.90 28.44
N GLY A 53 2.34 -2.92 28.63
CA GLY A 53 1.92 -4.27 29.01
C GLY A 53 1.46 -5.16 27.85
N VAL A 54 1.42 -4.64 26.62
CA VAL A 54 1.13 -5.46 25.42
C VAL A 54 2.44 -6.07 24.91
N ASP A 55 2.39 -7.36 24.54
CA ASP A 55 3.52 -8.03 23.90
C ASP A 55 3.81 -7.43 22.52
N LYS A 56 5.10 -7.26 22.20
CA LYS A 56 5.50 -6.62 20.94
C LYS A 56 5.11 -7.45 19.73
N ALA A 57 5.23 -8.79 19.79
CA ALA A 57 4.88 -9.64 18.66
C ALA A 57 3.36 -9.65 18.43
N GLU A 58 2.55 -9.66 19.50
CA GLU A 58 1.09 -9.50 19.38
C GLU A 58 0.69 -8.15 18.78
N TRP A 59 1.36 -7.07 19.17
CA TRP A 59 1.11 -5.74 18.62
C TRP A 59 1.43 -5.68 17.12
N LEU A 60 2.57 -6.23 16.73
CA LEU A 60 2.98 -6.34 15.33
C LEU A 60 2.00 -7.22 14.55
N ALA A 61 1.60 -8.37 15.10
CA ALA A 61 0.69 -9.31 14.44
C ALA A 61 -0.66 -8.65 14.14
N SER A 62 -1.26 -8.05 15.17
CA SER A 62 -2.57 -7.39 15.07
C SER A 62 -2.58 -6.28 14.02
N ASN A 63 -1.54 -5.44 14.00
CA ASN A 63 -1.41 -4.38 13.03
C ASN A 63 -1.10 -4.91 11.62
N THR A 64 -0.29 -5.97 11.49
CA THR A 64 -0.03 -6.63 10.19
C THR A 64 -1.32 -7.09 9.54
N VAL A 65 -2.20 -7.77 10.29
CA VAL A 65 -3.52 -8.21 9.82
C VAL A 65 -4.37 -7.02 9.36
N SER A 66 -4.36 -5.92 10.11
CA SER A 66 -5.11 -4.72 9.77
C SER A 66 -4.59 -4.05 8.48
N PHE A 67 -3.27 -3.84 8.36
CA PHE A 67 -2.68 -3.24 7.16
C PHE A 67 -2.90 -4.11 5.93
N PHE A 68 -2.71 -5.43 6.04
CA PHE A 68 -2.98 -6.36 4.95
C PHE A 68 -4.42 -6.24 4.45
N LYS A 69 -5.42 -6.26 5.34
CA LYS A 69 -6.84 -6.13 4.95
C LYS A 69 -7.13 -4.84 4.19
N HIS A 70 -6.63 -3.70 4.69
CA HIS A 70 -6.87 -2.41 4.05
C HIS A 70 -6.16 -2.29 2.69
N ILE A 71 -4.91 -2.74 2.58
CA ILE A 71 -4.13 -2.66 1.35
C ILE A 71 -4.67 -3.65 0.31
N ASN A 72 -5.08 -4.85 0.72
CA ASN A 72 -5.73 -5.81 -0.16
C ASN A 72 -7.07 -5.29 -0.71
N LEU A 73 -7.83 -4.56 0.12
CA LEU A 73 -9.06 -3.87 -0.33
C LEU A 73 -8.76 -2.81 -1.39
N PHE A 74 -7.71 -2.00 -1.21
CA PHE A 74 -7.25 -1.03 -2.22
C PHE A 74 -6.82 -1.70 -3.52
N SER A 75 -6.02 -2.77 -3.44
CA SER A 75 -5.59 -3.56 -4.59
C SER A 75 -6.81 -4.12 -5.36
N SER A 76 -7.78 -4.67 -4.62
CA SER A 76 -9.02 -5.21 -5.17
C SER A 76 -9.86 -4.13 -5.88
N ALA A 77 -10.00 -2.95 -5.28
CA ALA A 77 -10.72 -1.82 -5.86
C ALA A 77 -10.08 -1.25 -7.14
N LEU A 78 -8.78 -1.50 -7.35
CA LEU A 78 -8.02 -1.04 -8.50
C LEU A 78 -7.75 -2.14 -9.53
N SER A 79 -8.18 -3.38 -9.27
CA SER A 79 -7.84 -4.57 -10.07
C SER A 79 -8.26 -4.47 -11.54
N GLU A 80 -9.36 -3.78 -11.85
CA GLU A 80 -9.82 -3.57 -13.23
C GLU A 80 -8.89 -2.63 -14.03
N PHE A 81 -8.12 -1.77 -13.36
CA PHE A 81 -7.19 -0.82 -13.97
C PHE A 81 -5.74 -1.35 -13.99
N CYS A 82 -5.37 -2.19 -13.03
CA CYS A 82 -4.06 -2.82 -12.94
C CYS A 82 -4.08 -4.18 -13.66
N THR A 83 -3.73 -4.20 -14.94
CA THR A 83 -3.79 -5.40 -15.80
C THR A 83 -2.43 -5.70 -16.42
N PRO A 84 -2.17 -6.90 -16.95
CA PRO A 84 -0.92 -7.18 -17.64
C PRO A 84 -0.65 -6.29 -18.87
N SER A 85 -1.69 -5.69 -19.46
CA SER A 85 -1.53 -4.76 -20.58
C SER A 85 -1.23 -3.33 -20.12
N THR A 86 -1.83 -2.86 -19.03
CA THR A 86 -1.57 -1.51 -18.48
C THR A 86 -0.29 -1.47 -17.66
N CYS A 87 0.01 -2.54 -16.93
CA CYS A 87 1.16 -2.68 -16.04
C CYS A 87 1.94 -3.97 -16.32
N PRO A 88 2.60 -4.08 -17.49
CA PRO A 88 3.31 -5.30 -17.92
C PRO A 88 4.53 -5.64 -17.07
N THR A 89 4.99 -4.71 -16.24
CA THR A 89 6.09 -4.90 -15.29
C THR A 89 5.71 -4.30 -13.95
N ALA A 90 5.87 -5.07 -12.88
CA ALA A 90 5.72 -4.58 -11.51
C ALA A 90 6.78 -3.51 -11.24
N CYS A 91 6.35 -2.26 -11.10
CA CYS A 91 7.25 -1.13 -10.90
C CYS A 91 6.67 -0.11 -9.93
N GLY A 92 7.58 0.56 -9.23
CA GLY A 92 7.29 1.72 -8.38
C GLY A 92 7.79 3.03 -9.00
N PRO A 93 7.78 4.11 -8.21
CA PRO A 93 8.34 5.40 -8.59
C PRO A 93 9.73 5.31 -9.21
N GLY A 94 9.99 6.15 -10.21
CA GLY A 94 11.27 6.14 -10.93
C GLY A 94 11.49 4.90 -11.82
N ASN A 95 10.42 4.16 -12.15
CA ASN A 95 10.48 2.92 -12.92
C ASN A 95 11.34 1.82 -12.27
N MET A 96 11.47 1.85 -10.94
CA MET A 96 12.14 0.80 -10.20
C MET A 96 11.33 -0.50 -10.32
N VAL A 97 11.96 -1.54 -10.89
CA VAL A 97 11.33 -2.84 -11.13
C VAL A 97 11.37 -3.69 -9.88
N TYR A 98 10.20 -4.16 -9.45
CA TYR A 98 10.08 -5.16 -8.39
C TYR A 98 10.26 -6.56 -8.96
N VAL A 99 11.17 -7.32 -8.34
CA VAL A 99 11.46 -8.71 -8.70
C VAL A 99 10.93 -9.61 -7.60
N TRP A 100 10.12 -10.60 -7.98
CA TRP A 100 9.63 -11.60 -7.05
C TRP A 100 10.67 -12.71 -6.90
N THR A 101 10.78 -13.28 -5.71
CA THR A 101 11.61 -14.46 -5.46
C THR A 101 10.66 -15.57 -5.00
N ASP A 102 10.56 -16.65 -5.79
CA ASP A 102 9.75 -17.80 -5.42
C ASP A 102 10.40 -18.66 -4.33
N ASP A 103 9.69 -19.70 -3.88
CA ASP A 103 10.14 -20.60 -2.81
C ASP A 103 11.39 -21.41 -3.19
N HIS A 104 11.73 -21.46 -4.49
CA HIS A 104 12.94 -22.10 -5.01
C HIS A 104 14.10 -21.10 -5.15
N GLY A 105 13.92 -19.85 -4.70
CA GLY A 105 14.92 -18.79 -4.79
C GLY A 105 15.04 -18.17 -6.20
N ARG A 106 14.13 -18.50 -7.14
CA ARG A 106 14.20 -17.98 -8.50
C ARG A 106 13.65 -16.57 -8.58
N LYS A 107 14.42 -15.68 -9.20
CA LYS A 107 14.04 -14.29 -9.45
C LYS A 107 13.15 -14.18 -10.69
N LEU A 108 11.94 -13.67 -10.49
CA LEU A 108 10.89 -13.56 -11.50
C LEU A 108 10.53 -12.09 -11.73
N LYS A 109 10.62 -11.65 -12.98
CA LYS A 109 10.01 -10.39 -13.44
C LYS A 109 8.62 -10.72 -13.98
N CYS A 110 7.60 -10.08 -13.43
CA CYS A 110 6.22 -10.29 -13.82
C CYS A 110 5.47 -8.96 -13.96
N SER A 111 4.25 -9.03 -14.49
CA SER A 111 3.34 -7.89 -14.50
C SER A 111 2.98 -7.46 -13.08
N ALA A 112 2.63 -6.19 -12.91
CA ALA A 112 2.22 -5.67 -11.61
C ALA A 112 1.07 -6.45 -10.96
N PRO A 113 -0.05 -6.78 -11.65
CA PRO A 113 -1.11 -7.56 -11.03
C PRO A 113 -0.65 -8.97 -10.61
N LEU A 114 0.23 -9.61 -11.37
CA LEU A 114 0.75 -10.93 -11.00
C LEU A 114 1.70 -10.85 -9.80
N TYR A 115 2.53 -9.81 -9.71
CA TYR A 115 3.38 -9.58 -8.54
C TYR A 115 2.54 -9.39 -7.27
N PHE A 116 1.47 -8.57 -7.34
CA PHE A 116 0.64 -8.34 -6.16
C PHE A 116 -0.25 -9.52 -5.81
N ASP A 117 -0.66 -10.33 -6.79
CA ASP A 117 -1.34 -11.61 -6.51
C ASP A 117 -0.44 -12.56 -5.71
N TYR A 118 0.83 -12.71 -6.11
CA TYR A 118 1.82 -13.45 -5.32
C TYR A 118 2.04 -12.85 -3.93
N ALA A 119 2.19 -11.53 -3.84
CA ALA A 119 2.41 -10.86 -2.56
C ALA A 119 1.22 -11.03 -1.60
N MET A 120 -0.01 -10.82 -2.07
CA MET A 120 -1.21 -10.92 -1.23
C MET A 120 -1.50 -12.38 -0.84
N SER A 121 -1.30 -13.33 -1.76
CA SER A 121 -1.45 -14.76 -1.46
C SER A 121 -0.44 -15.22 -0.42
N TYR A 122 0.84 -14.84 -0.58
CA TYR A 122 1.89 -15.14 0.38
C TYR A 122 1.57 -14.60 1.79
N ILE A 123 1.13 -13.33 1.88
CA ILE A 123 0.80 -12.72 3.17
C ILE A 123 -0.44 -13.42 3.76
N GLN A 124 -1.47 -13.69 2.96
CA GLN A 124 -2.67 -14.39 3.41
C GLN A 124 -2.35 -15.77 4.00
N GLU A 125 -1.51 -16.56 3.32
CA GLU A 125 -1.07 -17.87 3.80
C GLU A 125 -0.32 -17.77 5.13
N LEU A 126 0.62 -16.82 5.25
CA LEU A 126 1.32 -16.56 6.53
C LEU A 126 0.35 -16.19 7.65
N LEU A 127 -0.62 -15.31 7.39
CA LEU A 127 -1.60 -14.86 8.39
C LEU A 127 -2.58 -15.96 8.82
N MET A 128 -2.71 -17.02 8.02
CA MET A 128 -3.56 -18.18 8.32
C MET A 128 -2.79 -19.33 8.97
N ASP A 129 -1.47 -19.27 8.98
CA ASP A 129 -0.61 -20.29 9.59
C ASP A 129 -0.49 -20.04 11.10
N GLU A 130 -1.13 -20.90 11.90
CA GLU A 130 -1.13 -20.83 13.37
C GLU A 130 0.26 -21.05 14.00
N ASP A 131 1.21 -21.65 13.26
CA ASP A 131 2.59 -21.77 13.73
C ASP A 131 3.38 -20.46 13.55
N VAL A 132 2.86 -19.53 12.73
CA VAL A 132 3.46 -18.21 12.47
C VAL A 132 2.70 -17.07 13.15
N PHE A 133 1.37 -17.05 13.00
CA PHE A 133 0.43 -16.11 13.59
C PHE A 133 -0.52 -16.86 14.54
N PRO A 134 -0.05 -17.26 15.73
CA PRO A 134 -0.85 -18.01 16.68
C PRO A 134 -2.08 -17.22 17.15
N THR A 135 -3.25 -17.87 17.18
CA THR A 135 -4.49 -17.28 17.71
C THR A 135 -4.90 -17.82 19.07
N LYS A 136 -4.26 -18.90 19.52
CA LYS A 136 -4.53 -19.53 20.83
C LYS A 136 -3.76 -18.85 21.95
N ALA A 137 -4.46 -18.55 23.05
CA ALA A 137 -3.83 -17.99 24.24
C ALA A 137 -2.72 -18.91 24.78
N GLY A 138 -1.56 -18.33 25.06
CA GLY A 138 -0.39 -19.05 25.58
C GLY A 138 0.52 -19.68 24.51
N SER A 139 0.14 -19.62 23.23
CA SER A 139 1.04 -19.95 22.13
C SER A 139 2.13 -18.88 21.98
N VAL A 140 3.28 -19.28 21.45
CA VAL A 140 4.44 -18.40 21.25
C VAL A 140 4.65 -18.12 19.76
N PHE A 141 5.04 -16.89 19.44
CA PHE A 141 5.47 -16.55 18.08
C PHE A 141 6.77 -17.28 17.73
N PRO A 142 6.98 -17.63 16.45
CA PRO A 142 8.19 -18.33 16.03
C PRO A 142 9.44 -17.47 16.20
N THR A 143 10.58 -18.14 16.31
CA THR A 143 11.88 -17.44 16.27
C THR A 143 12.03 -16.76 14.91
N GLY A 144 12.33 -15.46 14.92
CA GLY A 144 12.44 -14.66 13.69
C GLY A 144 11.13 -14.08 13.17
N PHE A 145 10.04 -14.14 13.94
CA PHE A 145 8.75 -13.50 13.60
C PHE A 145 8.89 -12.06 13.09
N VAL A 146 9.75 -11.25 13.72
CA VAL A 146 9.97 -9.85 13.30
C VAL A 146 10.50 -9.74 11.87
N PHE A 147 11.38 -10.65 11.44
CA PHE A 147 11.90 -10.66 10.06
C PHE A 147 10.81 -11.05 9.05
N LEU A 148 9.89 -11.94 9.44
CA LEU A 148 8.73 -12.26 8.62
C LEU A 148 7.82 -11.03 8.48
N VAL A 149 7.55 -10.33 9.59
CA VAL A 149 6.77 -9.08 9.57
C VAL A 149 7.45 -8.01 8.71
N GLN A 150 8.76 -7.80 8.81
CA GLN A 150 9.51 -6.89 7.94
C GLN A 150 9.31 -7.21 6.45
N LYS A 151 9.41 -8.48 6.07
CA LYS A 151 9.14 -8.92 4.69
C LYS A 151 7.70 -8.62 4.27
N VAL A 152 6.72 -8.87 5.14
CA VAL A 152 5.31 -8.54 4.87
C VAL A 152 5.14 -7.04 4.64
N PHE A 153 5.69 -6.19 5.51
CA PHE A 153 5.58 -4.73 5.38
C PHE A 153 6.28 -4.21 4.12
N LEU A 154 7.39 -4.82 3.70
CA LEU A 154 8.04 -4.47 2.43
C LEU A 154 7.13 -4.75 1.23
N LEU A 155 6.46 -5.90 1.21
CA LEU A 155 5.51 -6.24 0.15
C LEU A 155 4.32 -5.28 0.12
N LEU A 156 3.75 -4.99 1.30
CA LEU A 156 2.64 -4.05 1.46
C LEU A 156 3.02 -2.63 1.03
N PHE A 157 4.22 -2.17 1.39
CA PHE A 157 4.75 -0.87 0.96
C PHE A 157 4.88 -0.82 -0.57
N ARG A 158 5.45 -1.85 -1.21
CA ARG A 158 5.59 -1.91 -2.67
C ARG A 158 4.25 -1.85 -3.40
N THR A 159 3.20 -2.48 -2.84
CA THR A 159 1.83 -2.34 -3.37
C THR A 159 1.35 -0.90 -3.29
N LEU A 160 1.49 -0.24 -2.13
CA LEU A 160 1.10 1.18 -2.00
C LEU A 160 1.90 2.09 -2.93
N ALA A 161 3.21 1.87 -3.04
CA ALA A 161 4.10 2.60 -3.93
C ALA A 161 3.64 2.51 -5.39
N HIS A 162 3.28 1.32 -5.84
CA HIS A 162 2.72 1.13 -7.17
C HIS A 162 1.37 1.82 -7.35
N ILE A 163 0.49 1.79 -6.34
CA ILE A 163 -0.80 2.48 -6.40
C ILE A 163 -0.61 4.00 -6.57
N TYR A 164 0.29 4.62 -5.78
CA TYR A 164 0.62 6.03 -5.95
C TYR A 164 1.24 6.33 -7.31
N TRP A 165 2.15 5.48 -7.78
CA TRP A 165 2.87 5.70 -9.03
C TRP A 165 1.98 5.52 -10.28
N SER A 166 1.28 4.40 -10.37
CA SER A 166 0.62 3.96 -11.60
C SER A 166 -0.89 4.21 -11.61
N HIS A 167 -1.52 4.35 -10.44
CA HIS A 167 -2.99 4.33 -10.31
C HIS A 167 -3.60 5.47 -9.51
N TYR A 168 -2.82 6.51 -9.17
CA TYR A 168 -3.33 7.60 -8.34
C TYR A 168 -4.50 8.36 -8.99
N ARG A 169 -4.50 8.49 -10.32
CA ARG A 169 -5.59 9.17 -11.04
C ARG A 169 -6.92 8.43 -10.89
N GLU A 170 -6.89 7.12 -10.89
CA GLU A 170 -8.04 6.25 -10.62
C GLU A 170 -8.48 6.38 -9.17
N THR A 171 -7.53 6.44 -8.22
CA THR A 171 -7.88 6.74 -6.80
C THR A 171 -8.52 8.11 -6.61
N LEU A 172 -8.10 9.13 -7.38
CA LEU A 172 -8.70 10.45 -7.38
C LEU A 172 -10.12 10.39 -7.96
N ALA A 173 -10.29 9.74 -9.11
CA ALA A 173 -11.59 9.61 -9.79
C ALA A 173 -12.64 8.89 -8.94
N MET A 174 -12.22 7.93 -8.11
CA MET A 174 -13.08 7.21 -7.17
C MET A 174 -13.23 7.91 -5.81
N GLY A 175 -12.54 9.03 -5.56
CA GLY A 175 -12.57 9.71 -4.26
C GLY A 175 -11.87 8.95 -3.12
N LEU A 176 -10.99 8.00 -3.45
CA LEU A 176 -10.29 7.16 -2.47
C LEU A 176 -9.00 7.77 -1.94
N HIS A 177 -8.46 8.80 -2.59
CA HIS A 177 -7.20 9.43 -2.21
C HIS A 177 -7.08 9.86 -0.72
N PRO A 178 -8.11 10.36 -0.01
CA PRO A 178 -7.96 10.71 1.40
C PRO A 178 -7.77 9.46 2.27
N HIS A 179 -8.40 8.34 1.90
CA HIS A 179 -8.26 7.06 2.56
C HIS A 179 -6.84 6.48 2.31
N LEU A 180 -6.36 6.60 1.07
CA LEU A 180 -5.02 6.14 0.69
C LEU A 180 -3.93 6.91 1.45
N ASN A 181 -4.04 8.23 1.52
CA ASN A 181 -3.12 9.09 2.28
C ASN A 181 -3.11 8.72 3.77
N THR A 182 -4.30 8.49 4.35
CA THR A 182 -4.45 8.12 5.77
C THR A 182 -3.79 6.76 6.04
N LEU A 183 -4.07 5.75 5.20
CA LEU A 183 -3.51 4.41 5.32
C LEU A 183 -1.99 4.43 5.16
N PHE A 184 -1.48 5.13 4.14
CA PHE A 184 -0.04 5.23 3.88
C PHE A 184 0.69 5.93 5.02
N ARG A 185 0.16 7.06 5.51
CA ARG A 185 0.74 7.77 6.67
C ARG A 185 0.78 6.87 7.90
N HIS A 186 -0.29 6.12 8.16
CA HIS A 186 -0.34 5.18 9.28
C HIS A 186 0.72 4.08 9.14
N LEU A 187 0.86 3.49 7.95
CA LEU A 187 1.86 2.46 7.68
C LEU A 187 3.28 2.99 7.90
N ILE A 188 3.62 4.16 7.38
CA ILE A 188 4.97 4.73 7.50
C ILE A 188 5.32 5.02 8.96
N LEU A 189 4.40 5.63 9.72
CA LEU A 189 4.63 5.90 11.14
C LEU A 189 4.78 4.60 11.94
N PHE A 190 4.00 3.56 11.62
CA PHE A 190 4.12 2.26 12.23
C PHE A 190 5.48 1.60 11.92
N CYS A 191 5.90 1.62 10.65
CA CYS A 191 7.19 1.09 10.24
C CYS A 191 8.35 1.81 10.92
N GLN A 192 8.29 3.14 11.05
CA GLN A 192 9.32 3.94 11.72
C GLN A 192 9.39 3.63 13.21
N GLN A 193 8.26 3.52 13.91
CA GLN A 193 8.26 3.21 15.34
C GLN A 193 8.75 1.81 15.67
N HIS A 194 8.54 0.85 14.77
CA HIS A 194 8.87 -0.56 15.03
C HIS A 194 10.04 -1.10 14.21
N ALA A 195 10.73 -0.24 13.46
CA ALA A 195 11.86 -0.56 12.57
C ALA A 195 11.54 -1.71 11.58
N LEU A 196 10.44 -1.54 10.85
CA LEU A 196 9.93 -2.58 9.94
C LEU A 196 10.39 -2.45 8.49
N LEU A 197 10.91 -1.28 8.12
CA LEU A 197 11.44 -0.99 6.79
C LEU A 197 12.75 -0.23 6.93
N GLU A 198 13.69 -0.51 6.06
CA GLU A 198 14.94 0.24 5.98
C GLU A 198 14.73 1.55 5.19
N PRO A 199 15.58 2.58 5.39
CA PRO A 199 15.47 3.84 4.66
C PRO A 199 15.43 3.65 3.13
N GLU A 200 16.22 2.71 2.61
CA GLU A 200 16.30 2.37 1.19
C GLU A 200 15.00 1.78 0.65
N ASP A 201 14.22 1.06 1.49
CA ASP A 201 12.93 0.52 1.08
C ASP A 201 11.92 1.65 0.81
N THR A 202 12.00 2.73 1.60
CA THR A 202 11.04 3.85 1.55
C THR A 202 11.47 5.01 0.65
N GLU A 203 12.74 5.04 0.23
CA GLU A 203 13.34 6.06 -0.64
C GLU A 203 12.47 6.44 -1.86
N PRO A 204 11.82 5.50 -2.58
CA PRO A 204 11.03 5.83 -3.77
C PRO A 204 9.84 6.76 -3.53
N LEU A 205 9.37 6.88 -2.29
CA LEU A 205 8.25 7.75 -1.89
C LEU A 205 8.66 8.79 -0.85
N GLN A 206 9.96 9.07 -0.70
CA GLN A 206 10.45 9.96 0.35
C GLN A 206 9.86 11.37 0.26
N ASP A 207 9.59 11.85 -0.96
CA ASP A 207 8.93 13.14 -1.20
C ASP A 207 7.48 13.17 -0.71
N LEU A 208 6.72 12.10 -0.95
CA LEU A 208 5.35 11.93 -0.44
C LEU A 208 5.36 11.80 1.08
N ILE A 209 6.29 11.03 1.65
CA ILE A 209 6.45 10.88 3.11
C ILE A 209 6.68 12.26 3.74
N ALA A 210 7.60 13.05 3.17
CA ALA A 210 7.89 14.40 3.63
C ALA A 210 6.66 15.32 3.49
N ALA A 211 5.95 15.26 2.36
CA ALA A 211 4.78 16.09 2.10
C ALA A 211 3.62 15.79 3.08
N LEU A 212 3.39 14.51 3.41
CA LEU A 212 2.37 14.08 4.38
C LEU A 212 2.76 14.39 5.83
N ALA A 213 4.06 14.42 6.15
CA ALA A 213 4.54 14.80 7.48
C ALA A 213 4.32 16.28 7.80
N GLN A 214 4.30 17.15 6.78
CA GLN A 214 4.08 18.59 6.94
C GLN A 214 2.61 18.97 7.22
N GLN A 215 1.68 18.02 7.10
CA GLN A 215 0.26 18.24 7.35
C GLN A 215 -0.03 18.15 8.85
N ARG A 216 0.03 19.30 9.56
CA ARG A 216 -0.45 19.42 10.94
C ARG A 216 -1.93 19.09 11.02
#